data_AF-A0A1D2M3M2-F1
#
_entry.id   AF-A0A1D2M3M2-F1
#
_cell.length_a   1.000
_cell.length_b   1.000
_cell.length_c   1.000
_cell.angle_alpha   90.00
_cell.angle_beta   90.00
_cell.angle_gamma   90.00
#
_symmetry.space_group_name_H-M   'P 1'
#
loop_
_entity.id
_entity.type
_entity.pdbx_description
1 polymer ?
#
loop_
_entity_poly.entity_id
_entity_poly.type
_entity_poly.pdbx_seq_one_letter_code
_entity_poly.pdbx_strand_id
1 'polypeptide(L)'
;MESTRKQLLLVKSRTEKFNWGSSNNGNYNSSIILYDSQDEKFKFDLPETSTEETYMSDISSSIQLIFSKAENSIELLSTFNQQNHSTSIFLRVIIQDSVLKSLGSLLMDPVITVEARIDDKSSFQAVISLDKLKAGKELDTEIQTFSRWQSSGFCLTFTTFTYSIGFEWYTPPTKKNGCNILQKLWTDKTLADCCILTGDNTEIRCHGSVLAANSDVFNAMLTSGLQESKTKRIEMADLSEKVVNALLSYMYGQEIKIFQMEYDMAFDLLRTAHKYNLVSLQWDLVDTFLKKPDNSYEMNAVLGLYYFTVNIEELDALCDKAVNILKRQVQPQTIM
;
A
#
# COMPACT_ATOMS: atom_id res chain seq x y z
N MET A 1 1.21 -11.06 -21.77
CA MET A 1 2.20 -10.26 -21.03
C MET A 1 2.18 -10.78 -19.62
N GLU A 2 3.28 -11.37 -19.17
CA GLU A 2 3.34 -12.07 -17.89
C GLU A 2 3.55 -11.08 -16.74
N SER A 3 2.84 -11.29 -15.64
CA SER A 3 3.01 -10.56 -14.38
C SER A 3 4.42 -10.78 -13.84
N THR A 4 5.11 -9.70 -13.47
CA THR A 4 6.44 -9.81 -12.85
C THR A 4 6.29 -10.15 -11.37
N ARG A 5 6.86 -11.29 -10.96
CA ARG A 5 6.97 -11.69 -9.54
C ARG A 5 8.06 -10.87 -8.86
N LYS A 6 7.74 -10.29 -7.72
CA LYS A 6 8.67 -9.58 -6.84
C LYS A 6 8.76 -10.33 -5.50
N GLN A 7 9.93 -10.25 -4.87
CA GLN A 7 10.23 -10.95 -3.62
C GLN A 7 11.06 -10.06 -2.70
N LEU A 8 10.70 -10.06 -1.42
CA LEU A 8 11.42 -9.45 -0.31
C LEU A 8 11.73 -10.56 0.71
N LEU A 9 12.98 -10.69 1.13
CA LEU A 9 13.34 -11.68 2.16
C LEU A 9 13.11 -11.06 3.55
N LEU A 10 12.20 -11.66 4.32
CA LEU A 10 11.96 -11.30 5.72
C LEU A 10 13.02 -11.91 6.64
N VAL A 11 13.42 -13.15 6.36
CA VAL A 11 14.52 -13.86 7.05
C VAL A 11 15.34 -14.60 6.00
N LYS A 12 16.68 -14.50 6.05
CA LYS A 12 17.57 -15.12 5.07
C LYS A 12 18.47 -16.17 5.71
N SER A 13 18.24 -17.44 5.36
CA SER A 13 19.11 -18.59 5.65
C SER A 13 19.55 -18.69 7.11
N ARG A 14 18.63 -18.40 8.04
CA ARG A 14 18.90 -18.44 9.48
C ARG A 14 18.91 -19.88 9.95
N THR A 15 19.92 -20.25 10.74
CA THR A 15 20.06 -21.61 11.28
C THR A 15 19.93 -21.60 12.79
N GLU A 16 19.00 -22.38 13.32
CA GLU A 16 18.80 -22.55 14.75
C GLU A 16 18.97 -24.00 15.15
N LYS A 17 19.52 -24.23 16.34
CA LYS A 17 19.55 -25.56 16.95
C LYS A 17 18.29 -25.72 17.76
N PHE A 18 17.48 -26.72 17.44
CA PHE A 18 16.19 -26.91 18.08
C PHE A 18 15.94 -28.38 18.39
N ASN A 19 15.68 -28.68 19.65
CA ASN A 19 15.42 -30.04 20.11
C ASN A 19 13.94 -30.17 20.50
N TRP A 20 13.19 -31.00 19.77
CA TRP A 20 11.83 -31.37 20.14
C TRP A 20 11.92 -32.36 21.30
N GLY A 21 11.96 -31.84 22.53
CA GLY A 21 12.20 -32.63 23.74
C GLY A 21 11.21 -33.77 23.98
N SER A 22 11.56 -34.69 24.89
CA SER A 22 10.72 -35.82 25.33
C SER A 22 9.56 -35.36 26.24
N SER A 23 8.34 -35.87 26.05
CA SER A 23 7.18 -35.50 26.88
C SER A 23 7.25 -36.07 28.29
N ASN A 24 6.74 -35.32 29.27
CA ASN A 24 5.96 -35.88 30.37
C ASN A 24 4.48 -35.66 30.02
N ASN A 25 3.68 -36.73 29.99
CA ASN A 25 2.22 -36.75 29.76
C ASN A 25 1.70 -36.57 28.33
N GLY A 26 2.44 -37.02 27.31
CA GLY A 26 1.81 -37.53 26.08
C GLY A 26 1.27 -36.54 25.06
N ASN A 27 1.28 -35.23 25.32
CA ASN A 27 1.05 -34.20 24.31
C ASN A 27 2.37 -33.48 23.98
N TYR A 28 2.92 -33.74 22.80
CA TYR A 28 4.05 -32.98 22.27
C TYR A 28 3.48 -31.80 21.50
N ASN A 29 3.43 -30.62 22.14
CA ASN A 29 3.32 -29.35 21.44
C ASN A 29 4.58 -28.56 21.77
N SER A 30 5.57 -28.57 20.87
CA SER A 30 6.64 -27.57 20.91
C SER A 30 6.46 -26.58 19.77
N SER A 31 6.87 -25.35 20.03
CA SER A 31 6.84 -24.25 19.08
C SER A 31 8.23 -23.67 18.93
N ILE A 32 8.55 -23.21 17.71
CA ILE A 32 9.70 -22.36 17.45
C ILE A 32 9.20 -21.12 16.72
N ILE A 33 9.58 -19.95 17.23
CA ILE A 33 9.24 -18.66 16.63
C ILE A 33 10.23 -18.39 15.49
N LEU A 34 9.73 -18.45 14.25
CA LEU A 34 10.50 -18.20 13.04
C LEU A 34 10.57 -16.72 12.69
N TYR A 35 9.55 -15.96 13.08
CA TYR A 35 9.51 -14.51 12.93
C TYR A 35 8.65 -13.90 14.02
N ASP A 36 9.08 -12.76 14.55
CA ASP A 36 8.34 -11.92 15.48
C ASP A 36 8.68 -10.46 15.15
N SER A 37 7.67 -9.66 14.81
CA SER A 37 7.84 -8.26 14.44
C SER A 37 8.34 -7.38 15.59
N GLN A 38 8.18 -7.79 16.85
CA GLN A 38 8.61 -7.04 18.03
C GLN A 38 10.02 -7.41 18.48
N ASP A 39 10.58 -8.51 17.98
CA ASP A 39 11.91 -8.96 18.39
C ASP A 39 13.00 -8.37 17.49
N GLU A 40 13.95 -7.68 18.12
CA GLU A 40 15.07 -7.05 17.41
C GLU A 40 15.92 -8.05 16.63
N LYS A 41 15.89 -9.35 16.98
CA LYS A 41 16.60 -10.42 16.26
C LYS A 41 16.11 -10.62 14.82
N PHE A 42 14.93 -10.08 14.48
CA PHE A 42 14.29 -10.21 13.17
C PHE A 42 14.22 -8.87 12.42
N LYS A 43 15.02 -7.87 12.83
CA LYS A 43 15.17 -6.63 12.05
C LYS A 43 15.73 -6.95 10.67
N PHE A 44 15.05 -6.41 9.65
CA PHE A 44 15.36 -6.67 8.24
C PHE A 44 16.72 -6.10 7.84
N ASP A 45 17.59 -6.96 7.28
CA ASP A 45 18.80 -6.53 6.59
C ASP A 45 18.42 -6.01 5.20
N LEU A 46 18.44 -4.69 5.01
CA LEU A 46 18.22 -4.07 3.71
C LEU A 46 19.34 -4.50 2.74
N PRO A 47 19.04 -4.96 1.52
CA PRO A 47 20.06 -5.12 0.51
C PRO A 47 20.69 -3.76 0.18
N GLU A 48 22.02 -3.67 0.21
CA GLU A 48 22.75 -2.53 -0.34
C GLU A 48 22.36 -2.38 -1.82
N THR A 49 21.74 -1.25 -2.11
CA THR A 49 21.06 -0.96 -3.39
C THR A 49 22.04 -1.02 -4.56
N SER A 50 21.75 -1.90 -5.53
CA SER A 50 22.16 -1.67 -6.92
C SER A 50 21.15 -0.73 -7.60
N THR A 51 21.67 0.14 -8.44
CA THR A 51 21.16 1.45 -8.87
C THR A 51 19.85 1.51 -9.69
N GLU A 52 18.99 0.49 -9.69
CA GLU A 52 17.80 0.46 -10.57
C GLU A 52 16.44 0.70 -9.89
N GLU A 53 16.37 0.88 -8.57
CA GLU A 53 15.13 0.58 -7.86
C GLU A 53 14.70 1.63 -6.80
N THR A 54 14.61 2.92 -7.17
CA THR A 54 14.07 3.96 -6.24
C THR A 54 12.60 3.70 -5.84
N TYR A 55 11.79 3.16 -6.76
CA TYR A 55 10.40 2.79 -6.46
C TYR A 55 10.28 1.53 -5.59
N MET A 56 11.18 0.57 -5.79
CA MET A 56 11.18 -0.69 -5.04
C MET A 56 11.83 -0.56 -3.67
N SER A 57 12.78 0.37 -3.49
CA SER A 57 13.25 0.78 -2.16
C SER A 57 12.10 1.38 -1.34
N ASP A 58 11.24 2.18 -1.98
CA ASP A 58 10.10 2.82 -1.31
C ASP A 58 9.01 1.81 -0.90
N ILE A 59 8.70 0.84 -1.77
CA ILE A 59 7.74 -0.23 -1.45
C ILE A 59 8.30 -1.15 -0.36
N SER A 60 9.57 -1.57 -0.47
CA SER A 60 10.20 -2.44 0.54
C SER A 60 10.22 -1.78 1.91
N SER A 61 10.55 -0.49 1.96
CA SER A 61 10.52 0.32 3.19
C SER A 61 9.11 0.45 3.76
N SER A 62 8.10 0.61 2.88
CA SER A 62 6.69 0.68 3.28
C SER A 62 6.18 -0.64 3.85
N ILE A 63 6.51 -1.77 3.20
CA ILE A 63 6.18 -3.12 3.69
C ILE A 63 6.82 -3.32 5.07
N GLN A 64 8.10 -2.98 5.22
CA GLN A 64 8.80 -3.10 6.49
C GLN A 64 8.14 -2.29 7.61
N LEU A 65 7.76 -1.04 7.33
CA LEU A 65 7.07 -0.18 8.29
C LEU A 65 5.69 -0.73 8.67
N ILE A 66 4.98 -1.36 7.74
CA ILE A 66 3.68 -1.97 8.00
C ILE A 66 3.85 -3.20 8.92
N PHE A 67 4.82 -4.06 8.63
CA PHE A 67 5.08 -5.26 9.44
C PHE A 67 5.59 -4.95 10.86
N SER A 68 6.35 -3.85 11.05
CA SER A 68 6.90 -3.48 12.36
C SER A 68 5.89 -2.78 13.29
N LYS A 69 4.81 -2.21 12.74
CA LYS A 69 3.79 -1.46 13.51
C LYS A 69 2.77 -2.33 14.26
N ALA A 70 2.79 -3.63 14.04
CA ALA A 70 1.78 -4.57 14.53
C ALA A 70 2.44 -5.84 15.06
N GLU A 71 1.76 -6.54 15.97
CA GLU A 71 2.19 -7.84 16.49
C GLU A 71 1.93 -8.91 15.42
N ASN A 72 2.98 -9.31 14.69
CA ASN A 72 2.91 -10.33 13.66
C ASN A 72 3.94 -11.40 13.98
N SER A 73 3.53 -12.66 14.00
CA SER A 73 4.44 -13.78 14.25
C SER A 73 4.23 -14.93 13.28
N ILE A 74 5.31 -15.64 13.01
CA ILE A 74 5.30 -16.89 12.27
C ILE A 74 5.94 -17.95 13.17
N GLU A 75 5.19 -18.98 13.47
CA GLU A 75 5.58 -20.04 14.39
C GLU A 75 5.50 -21.39 13.70
N LEU A 76 6.49 -22.24 13.94
CA LEU A 76 6.45 -23.63 13.53
C LEU A 76 6.09 -24.49 14.74
N LEU A 77 5.02 -25.26 14.60
CA LEU A 77 4.49 -26.16 15.60
C LEU A 77 4.70 -27.59 15.14
N SER A 78 4.77 -28.54 16.08
CA SER A 78 4.61 -29.94 15.73
C SER A 78 3.80 -30.66 16.77
N THR A 79 3.08 -31.67 16.29
CA THR A 79 2.28 -32.57 17.10
C THR A 79 2.68 -34.00 16.80
N PHE A 80 2.76 -34.82 17.84
CA PHE A 80 3.00 -36.25 17.70
C PHE A 80 1.70 -37.03 17.94
N ASN A 81 1.29 -37.79 16.94
CA ASN A 81 0.17 -38.71 17.04
C ASN A 81 0.66 -40.07 17.55
N GLN A 82 0.29 -40.40 18.80
CA GLN A 82 0.66 -41.66 19.44
C GLN A 82 0.06 -42.90 18.77
N GLN A 83 -1.13 -42.81 18.18
CA GLN A 83 -1.81 -43.96 17.57
C GLN A 83 -1.11 -44.42 16.29
N ASN A 84 -0.64 -43.45 15.49
CA ASN A 84 -0.02 -43.70 14.20
C ASN A 84 1.51 -43.57 14.22
N HIS A 85 2.09 -43.25 15.39
CA HIS A 85 3.51 -42.93 15.57
C HIS A 85 4.02 -41.93 14.50
N SER A 86 3.24 -40.90 14.21
CA SER A 86 3.53 -39.90 13.19
C SER A 86 3.71 -38.52 13.82
N THR A 87 4.67 -37.75 13.32
CA THR A 87 4.83 -36.34 13.70
C THR A 87 4.37 -35.47 12.54
N SER A 88 3.44 -34.56 12.82
CA SER A 88 2.98 -33.53 11.90
C SER A 88 3.58 -32.19 12.29
N ILE A 89 4.13 -31.47 11.31
CA ILE A 89 4.64 -30.10 11.46
C ILE A 89 3.63 -29.12 10.85
N PHE A 90 3.31 -28.07 11.59
CA PHE A 90 2.38 -27.02 11.19
C PHE A 90 3.08 -25.67 11.15
N LEU A 91 2.70 -24.83 10.20
CA LEU A 91 3.01 -23.40 10.25
C LEU A 91 1.79 -22.69 10.80
N ARG A 92 2.02 -21.85 11.81
CA ARG A 92 1.06 -20.89 12.32
C ARG A 92 1.53 -19.50 11.92
N VAL A 93 0.67 -18.79 11.19
CA VAL A 93 0.91 -17.40 10.79
C VAL A 93 -0.13 -16.52 11.48
N ILE A 94 0.35 -15.56 12.26
CA ILE A 94 -0.47 -14.57 12.96
C ILE A 94 -0.12 -13.21 12.38
N ILE A 95 -1.08 -12.61 11.69
CA ILE A 95 -0.93 -11.27 11.10
C ILE A 95 -2.16 -10.45 11.49
N GLN A 96 -1.95 -9.22 11.97
CA GLN A 96 -3.05 -8.34 12.33
C GLN A 96 -3.87 -7.89 11.11
N ASP A 97 -5.17 -7.68 11.31
CA ASP A 97 -6.10 -7.25 10.26
C ASP A 97 -5.71 -5.90 9.63
N SER A 98 -5.13 -5.00 10.42
CA SER A 98 -4.63 -3.70 9.96
C SER A 98 -3.51 -3.87 8.93
N VAL A 99 -2.65 -4.87 9.11
CA VAL A 99 -1.55 -5.22 8.20
C VAL A 99 -2.09 -5.87 6.95
N LEU A 100 -2.99 -6.86 7.07
CA LEU A 100 -3.61 -7.52 5.90
C LEU A 100 -4.32 -6.50 4.99
N LYS A 101 -5.07 -5.56 5.57
CA LYS A 101 -5.74 -4.49 4.81
C LYS A 101 -4.74 -3.55 4.13
N SER A 102 -3.66 -3.20 4.82
CA SER A 102 -2.62 -2.30 4.29
C SER A 102 -1.80 -2.95 3.17
N LEU A 103 -1.54 -4.25 3.26
CA LEU A 103 -0.83 -5.01 2.22
C LEU A 103 -1.73 -5.29 1.03
N GLY A 104 -3.00 -5.66 1.25
CA GLY A 104 -3.96 -5.92 0.18
C GLY A 104 -4.35 -4.66 -0.61
N SER A 105 -4.22 -3.47 -0.03
CA SER A 105 -4.38 -2.21 -0.77
C SER A 105 -3.13 -1.81 -1.56
N LEU A 106 -1.95 -2.31 -1.16
CA LEU A 106 -0.67 -1.94 -1.74
C LEU A 106 -0.19 -2.93 -2.82
N LEU A 107 -0.52 -4.22 -2.68
CA LEU A 107 0.10 -5.31 -3.44
C LEU A 107 -0.96 -6.24 -4.04
N MET A 108 -0.65 -6.78 -5.22
CA MET A 108 -1.48 -7.78 -5.90
C MET A 108 -0.98 -9.18 -5.54
N ASP A 109 -1.90 -10.04 -5.10
CA ASP A 109 -1.67 -11.42 -4.65
C ASP A 109 -0.45 -11.59 -3.71
N PRO A 110 -0.47 -10.95 -2.52
CA PRO A 110 0.63 -11.09 -1.58
C PRO A 110 0.68 -12.50 -0.96
N VAL A 111 1.89 -13.06 -0.90
CA VAL A 111 2.15 -14.42 -0.45
C VAL A 111 3.36 -14.45 0.48
N ILE A 112 3.28 -15.23 1.56
CA ILE A 112 4.43 -15.56 2.40
C ILE A 112 4.94 -16.94 2.00
N THR A 113 6.21 -17.02 1.66
CA THR A 113 6.92 -18.26 1.37
C THR A 113 7.85 -18.58 2.53
N VAL A 114 7.72 -19.76 3.13
CA VAL A 114 8.65 -20.27 4.13
C VAL A 114 9.37 -21.47 3.56
N GLU A 115 10.67 -21.33 3.33
CA GLU A 115 11.55 -22.40 2.92
C GLU A 115 12.36 -22.84 4.12
N ALA A 116 12.37 -24.14 4.41
CA ALA A 116 13.14 -24.66 5.53
C ALA A 116 13.77 -26.00 5.21
N ARG A 117 14.88 -26.28 5.90
CA ARG A 117 15.67 -27.49 5.81
C ARG A 117 16.00 -27.98 7.22
N ILE A 118 15.79 -29.27 7.44
CA ILE A 118 16.00 -29.98 8.69
C ILE A 118 17.14 -30.98 8.49
N ASP A 119 18.21 -30.86 9.29
CA ASP A 119 19.37 -31.77 9.35
C ASP A 119 19.99 -32.15 7.99
N ASP A 120 19.93 -31.23 7.03
CA ASP A 120 20.36 -31.41 5.63
C ASP A 120 19.70 -32.56 4.84
N LYS A 121 18.71 -33.24 5.42
CA LYS A 121 18.08 -34.44 4.84
C LYS A 121 16.66 -34.20 4.36
N SER A 122 15.94 -33.26 4.97
CA SER A 122 14.55 -32.96 4.62
C SER A 122 14.39 -31.47 4.41
N SER A 123 13.84 -31.07 3.26
CA SER A 123 13.46 -29.69 2.99
C SER A 123 11.98 -29.59 2.70
N PHE A 124 11.36 -28.50 3.13
CA PHE A 124 9.98 -28.17 2.81
C PHE A 124 9.87 -26.71 2.38
N GLN A 125 8.84 -26.44 1.58
CA GLN A 125 8.44 -25.10 1.19
C GLN A 125 6.94 -24.97 1.47
N ALA A 126 6.57 -24.00 2.30
CA ALA A 126 5.19 -23.63 2.56
C ALA A 126 4.90 -22.30 1.89
N VAL A 127 3.78 -22.21 1.18
CA VAL A 127 3.34 -21.01 0.47
C VAL A 127 1.97 -20.62 1.00
N ILE A 128 1.88 -19.46 1.63
CA ILE A 128 0.68 -18.96 2.30
C ILE A 128 0.20 -17.71 1.58
N SER A 129 -0.90 -17.83 0.83
CA SER A 129 -1.60 -16.69 0.25
C SER A 129 -2.30 -15.88 1.35
N LEU A 130 -2.01 -14.59 1.45
CA LEU A 130 -2.61 -13.73 2.47
C LEU A 130 -4.13 -13.59 2.29
N ASP A 131 -4.64 -13.73 1.06
CA ASP A 131 -6.09 -13.67 0.77
C ASP A 131 -6.90 -14.81 1.42
N LYS A 132 -6.21 -15.89 1.83
CA LYS A 132 -6.82 -17.03 2.51
C LYS A 132 -6.84 -16.86 4.03
N LEU A 133 -6.13 -15.86 4.58
CA LEU A 133 -6.17 -15.52 6.00
C LEU A 133 -7.47 -14.76 6.28
N LYS A 134 -8.38 -15.38 7.04
CA LYS A 134 -9.56 -14.68 7.56
C LYS A 134 -9.12 -13.81 8.74
N ALA A 135 -9.65 -12.58 8.78
CA ALA A 135 -9.43 -11.61 9.84
C ALA A 135 -9.42 -12.25 11.24
N GLY A 136 -8.31 -12.07 11.98
CA GLY A 136 -8.12 -12.59 13.34
C GLY A 136 -8.11 -14.12 13.52
N LYS A 137 -7.90 -14.93 12.47
CA LYS A 137 -7.80 -16.40 12.59
C LYS A 137 -6.37 -16.90 12.42
N GLU A 138 -5.94 -17.72 13.38
CA GLU A 138 -4.75 -18.58 13.26
C GLU A 138 -4.96 -19.52 12.06
N LEU A 139 -4.05 -19.48 11.10
CA LEU A 139 -4.00 -20.47 10.02
C LEU A 139 -2.96 -21.52 10.40
N ASP A 140 -3.43 -22.63 10.96
CA ASP A 140 -2.63 -23.83 11.15
C ASP A 140 -2.61 -24.61 9.83
N THR A 141 -1.55 -24.44 9.04
CA THR A 141 -1.36 -25.22 7.80
C THR A 141 -0.44 -26.38 8.11
N GLU A 142 -0.91 -27.62 7.95
CA GLU A 142 -0.05 -28.80 8.01
C GLU A 142 0.89 -28.80 6.80
N ILE A 143 2.20 -28.69 7.05
CA ILE A 143 3.21 -28.58 5.99
C ILE A 143 3.75 -29.97 5.63
N GLN A 144 3.97 -30.82 6.63
CA GLN A 144 4.63 -32.10 6.42
C GLN A 144 4.31 -33.09 7.55
N THR A 145 3.95 -34.32 7.17
CA THR A 145 3.74 -35.44 8.10
C THR A 145 4.86 -36.46 7.88
N PHE A 146 5.61 -36.77 8.94
CA PHE A 146 6.60 -37.84 8.92
C PHE A 146 5.98 -39.11 9.51
N SER A 147 5.93 -40.18 8.71
CA SER A 147 5.62 -41.51 9.22
C SER A 147 6.92 -42.29 9.41
N ARG A 148 7.15 -42.75 10.65
CA ARG A 148 8.14 -43.76 11.05
C ARG A 148 9.59 -43.55 10.58
N TRP A 149 10.43 -42.98 11.43
CA TRP A 149 11.90 -43.09 11.33
C TRP A 149 12.43 -44.14 12.32
N GLN A 150 13.35 -45.00 11.84
CA GLN A 150 14.11 -45.92 12.69
C GLN A 150 15.18 -45.15 13.45
N SER A 151 14.87 -44.69 14.66
CA SER A 151 15.86 -44.66 15.73
C SER A 151 15.16 -44.84 17.07
N SER A 152 15.80 -45.64 17.91
CA SER A 152 15.35 -46.03 19.24
C SER A 152 15.16 -44.81 20.15
N GLY A 153 13.92 -44.55 20.55
CA GLY A 153 13.59 -43.62 21.64
C GLY A 153 12.69 -42.45 21.21
N PHE A 154 11.73 -42.12 22.07
CA PHE A 154 10.60 -41.20 21.87
C PHE A 154 10.97 -39.69 21.71
N CYS A 155 12.03 -39.36 20.97
CA CYS A 155 12.53 -37.99 20.85
C CYS A 155 12.96 -37.68 19.41
N LEU A 156 12.41 -36.63 18.81
CA LEU A 156 12.90 -36.07 17.56
C LEU A 156 14.01 -35.07 17.89
N THR A 157 15.25 -35.55 17.98
CA THR A 157 16.40 -34.67 18.11
C THR A 157 16.80 -34.16 16.72
N PHE A 158 16.26 -33.02 16.30
CA PHE A 158 16.87 -32.28 15.19
C PHE A 158 18.11 -31.54 15.71
N THR A 159 19.18 -31.56 14.93
CA THR A 159 20.43 -30.88 15.28
C THR A 159 20.48 -29.47 14.71
N THR A 160 19.94 -29.26 13.51
CA THR A 160 19.91 -27.95 12.84
C THR A 160 18.63 -27.77 12.03
N PHE A 161 18.04 -26.58 12.17
CA PHE A 161 16.90 -26.10 11.41
C PHE A 161 17.30 -24.81 10.69
N THR A 162 17.42 -24.86 9.36
CA THR A 162 17.77 -23.71 8.53
C THR A 162 16.54 -23.23 7.78
N TYR A 163 16.20 -21.95 7.85
CA TYR A 163 15.02 -21.41 7.19
C TYR A 163 15.22 -20.02 6.58
N SER A 164 14.42 -19.75 5.55
CA SER A 164 14.27 -18.47 4.89
C SER A 164 12.77 -18.15 4.78
N ILE A 165 12.41 -16.91 5.08
CA ILE A 165 11.05 -16.41 4.93
C ILE A 165 11.10 -15.35 3.84
N GLY A 166 10.38 -15.58 2.75
CA GLY A 166 10.14 -14.63 1.68
C GLY A 166 8.73 -14.07 1.76
N PHE A 167 8.59 -12.81 1.36
CA PHE A 167 7.33 -12.16 1.08
C PHE A 167 7.30 -11.80 -0.39
N GLU A 168 6.30 -12.28 -1.11
CA GLU A 168 6.22 -12.22 -2.55
C GLU A 168 4.90 -11.59 -2.98
N TRP A 169 4.95 -10.89 -4.10
CA TRP A 169 3.76 -10.30 -4.70
C TRP A 169 3.95 -10.19 -6.21
N TYR A 170 2.85 -9.98 -6.90
CA TYR A 170 2.87 -9.72 -8.32
C TYR A 170 2.68 -8.23 -8.57
N THR A 171 3.39 -7.70 -9.55
CA THR A 171 3.05 -6.38 -10.09
C THR A 171 2.27 -6.60 -11.38
N PRO A 172 1.14 -5.90 -11.59
CA PRO A 172 0.42 -5.96 -12.85
C PRO A 172 1.38 -5.59 -13.99
N PRO A 173 1.22 -6.16 -15.19
CA PRO A 173 2.05 -5.81 -16.34
C PRO A 173 1.81 -4.34 -16.68
N THR A 174 2.62 -3.46 -16.11
CA THR A 174 2.64 -2.05 -16.48
C THR A 174 3.41 -1.96 -17.79
N LYS A 175 2.72 -1.57 -18.85
CA LYS A 175 3.37 -1.16 -20.08
C LYS A 175 4.08 0.17 -19.76
N LYS A 176 5.28 0.12 -19.17
CA LYS A 176 6.18 1.27 -19.15
C LYS A 176 6.53 1.54 -20.61
N ASN A 177 5.77 2.44 -21.24
CA ASN A 177 6.28 3.13 -22.41
C ASN A 177 7.59 3.79 -21.95
N GLY A 178 8.74 3.32 -22.43
CA GLY A 178 10.05 3.93 -22.16
C GLY A 178 10.16 5.38 -22.65
N CYS A 179 9.11 5.90 -23.29
CA CYS A 179 8.92 7.31 -23.59
C CYS A 179 8.35 8.04 -22.37
N ASN A 180 9.23 8.45 -21.45
CA ASN A 180 8.93 9.41 -20.40
C ASN A 180 8.80 10.86 -20.94
N ILE A 181 8.21 11.03 -22.14
CA ILE A 181 8.16 12.31 -22.85
C ILE A 181 7.46 13.37 -22.00
N LEU A 182 6.27 13.08 -21.47
CA LEU A 182 5.52 14.04 -20.66
C LEU A 182 6.27 14.42 -19.39
N GLN A 183 6.94 13.46 -18.75
CA GLN A 183 7.78 13.74 -17.58
C GLN A 183 8.96 14.65 -17.95
N LYS A 184 9.64 14.40 -19.08
CA LYS A 184 10.73 15.26 -19.58
C LYS A 184 10.23 16.66 -19.94
N LEU A 185 9.08 16.78 -20.61
CA LEU A 185 8.46 18.07 -20.89
C LEU A 185 8.15 18.82 -19.59
N TRP A 186 7.68 18.11 -18.55
CA TRP A 186 7.41 18.72 -17.26
C TRP A 186 8.68 19.18 -16.54
N THR A 187 9.74 18.37 -16.51
CA THR A 187 10.99 18.68 -15.81
C THR A 187 11.80 19.75 -16.54
N ASP A 188 12.03 19.55 -17.84
CA ASP A 188 12.94 20.39 -18.63
C ASP A 188 12.26 21.66 -19.15
N LYS A 189 10.91 21.71 -19.11
CA LYS A 189 10.08 22.81 -19.65
C LYS A 189 10.41 23.14 -21.12
N THR A 190 10.89 22.17 -21.87
CA THR A 190 11.33 22.35 -23.26
C THR A 190 10.13 22.70 -24.14
N LEU A 191 10.19 23.86 -24.81
CA LEU A 191 9.09 24.40 -25.63
C LEU A 191 7.81 24.74 -24.83
N ALA A 192 7.93 25.02 -23.53
CA ALA A 192 6.81 25.54 -22.75
C ALA A 192 6.34 26.89 -23.33
N ASP A 193 5.11 26.94 -23.84
CA ASP A 193 4.51 28.06 -24.56
C ASP A 193 3.40 28.77 -23.76
N CYS A 194 3.09 28.27 -22.56
CA CYS A 194 2.05 28.78 -21.68
C CYS A 194 2.60 29.02 -20.26
N CYS A 195 1.96 29.91 -19.52
CA CYS A 195 2.27 30.20 -18.12
C CYS A 195 1.00 30.29 -17.28
N ILE A 196 1.05 29.77 -16.06
CA ILE A 196 0.02 29.95 -15.04
C ILE A 196 0.57 30.87 -13.95
N LEU A 197 -0.11 31.97 -13.68
CA LEU A 197 0.15 32.82 -12.53
C LEU A 197 -0.70 32.35 -11.35
N THR A 198 -0.05 32.02 -10.25
CA THR A 198 -0.70 31.57 -9.01
C THR A 198 -1.03 32.74 -8.09
N GLY A 199 -1.86 32.51 -7.07
CA GLY A 199 -2.27 33.50 -6.07
C GLY A 199 -1.12 34.01 -5.18
N ASP A 200 -0.05 33.24 -5.06
CA ASP A 200 1.22 33.65 -4.42
C ASP A 200 2.17 34.41 -5.37
N ASN A 201 1.68 34.86 -6.53
CA ASN A 201 2.43 35.57 -7.57
C ASN A 201 3.59 34.78 -8.17
N THR A 202 3.53 33.45 -8.12
CA THR A 202 4.48 32.57 -8.81
C THR A 202 4.03 32.30 -10.24
N GLU A 203 4.96 32.37 -11.19
CA GLU A 203 4.70 32.03 -12.59
C GLU A 203 5.23 30.62 -12.91
N ILE A 204 4.33 29.70 -13.26
CA ILE A 204 4.66 28.32 -13.57
C ILE A 204 4.52 28.08 -15.08
N ARG A 205 5.66 27.81 -15.74
CA ARG A 205 5.68 27.49 -17.18
C ARG A 205 5.15 26.08 -17.47
N CYS A 206 4.37 25.97 -18.54
CA CYS A 206 3.75 24.73 -19.00
C CYS A 206 3.47 24.77 -20.51
N HIS A 207 2.85 23.71 -21.03
CA HIS A 207 2.51 23.55 -22.43
C HIS A 207 0.99 23.67 -22.61
N GLY A 208 0.56 24.65 -23.41
CA GLY A 208 -0.85 24.87 -23.70
C GLY A 208 -1.51 23.66 -24.35
N SER A 209 -0.77 22.90 -25.17
CA SER A 209 -1.23 21.66 -25.77
C SER A 209 -1.55 20.56 -24.74
N VAL A 210 -0.75 20.45 -23.68
CA VAL A 210 -0.99 19.49 -22.58
C VAL A 210 -2.22 19.90 -21.78
N LEU A 211 -2.36 21.20 -21.47
CA LEU A 211 -3.55 21.72 -20.78
C LEU A 211 -4.82 21.47 -21.60
N ALA A 212 -4.81 21.82 -22.89
CA ALA A 212 -5.94 21.67 -23.79
C ALA A 212 -6.34 20.21 -24.00
N ALA A 213 -5.37 19.28 -24.05
CA ALA A 213 -5.66 17.85 -24.18
C ALA A 213 -6.31 17.24 -22.93
N ASN A 214 -6.08 17.81 -21.75
CA ASN A 214 -6.65 17.32 -20.49
C ASN A 214 -7.99 17.99 -20.13
N SER A 215 -8.31 19.15 -20.71
CA SER A 215 -9.47 19.96 -20.32
C SER A 215 -10.06 20.72 -21.50
N ASP A 216 -11.36 20.51 -21.72
CA ASP A 216 -12.12 21.28 -22.70
C ASP A 216 -12.17 22.78 -22.36
N VAL A 217 -12.14 23.11 -21.06
CA VAL A 217 -12.11 24.50 -20.59
C VAL A 217 -10.78 25.16 -20.96
N PHE A 218 -9.64 24.50 -20.71
CA PHE A 218 -8.35 25.03 -21.14
C PHE A 218 -8.23 25.07 -22.67
N ASN A 219 -8.76 24.07 -23.36
CA ASN A 219 -8.79 24.06 -24.82
C ASN A 219 -9.54 25.28 -25.36
N ALA A 220 -10.76 25.53 -24.89
CA ALA A 220 -11.54 26.70 -25.27
C ALA A 220 -10.83 28.01 -24.87
N MET A 221 -10.29 28.10 -23.65
CA MET A 221 -9.57 29.27 -23.17
C MET A 221 -8.36 29.63 -24.05
N LEU A 222 -7.61 28.62 -24.50
CA LEU A 222 -6.39 28.83 -25.28
C LEU A 222 -6.62 28.97 -26.80
N THR A 223 -7.84 28.69 -27.28
CA THR A 223 -8.20 28.72 -28.72
C THR A 223 -9.29 29.72 -29.08
N SER A 224 -10.05 30.27 -28.12
CA SER A 224 -11.22 31.14 -28.34
C SER A 224 -10.94 32.54 -28.90
N GLY A 225 -9.68 32.94 -29.10
CA GLY A 225 -9.33 34.29 -29.55
C GLY A 225 -9.39 35.37 -28.46
N LEU A 226 -9.72 35.00 -27.22
CA LEU A 226 -9.72 35.86 -26.03
C LEU A 226 -8.29 36.17 -25.54
N GLN A 227 -8.17 36.96 -24.47
CA GLN A 227 -6.88 37.44 -23.96
C GLN A 227 -5.90 36.30 -23.70
N GLU A 228 -6.36 35.25 -23.05
CA GLU A 228 -5.58 34.06 -22.68
C GLU A 228 -5.04 33.32 -23.91
N SER A 229 -5.80 33.29 -25.01
CA SER A 229 -5.34 32.69 -26.27
C SER A 229 -4.19 33.48 -26.93
N LYS A 230 -4.12 34.80 -26.67
CA LYS A 230 -3.09 35.70 -27.21
C LYS A 230 -1.86 35.79 -26.31
N THR A 231 -2.08 35.89 -25.00
CA THR A 231 -1.00 36.03 -24.01
C THR A 231 -0.40 34.69 -23.62
N LYS A 232 -1.16 33.59 -23.78
CA LYS A 232 -0.84 32.26 -23.24
C LYS A 232 -0.51 32.31 -21.74
N ARG A 233 -1.18 33.23 -21.02
CA ARG A 233 -1.04 33.44 -19.58
C ARG A 233 -2.41 33.24 -18.93
N ILE A 234 -2.49 32.29 -18.01
CA ILE A 234 -3.70 31.93 -17.28
C ILE A 234 -3.50 32.37 -15.82
N GLU A 235 -4.50 33.02 -15.23
CA GLU A 235 -4.43 33.48 -13.84
C GLU A 235 -5.29 32.59 -12.94
N MET A 236 -4.68 32.06 -11.89
CA MET A 236 -5.28 31.23 -10.84
C MET A 236 -5.04 31.88 -9.48
N ALA A 237 -5.61 33.07 -9.30
CA ALA A 237 -5.40 33.91 -8.12
C ALA A 237 -5.88 33.27 -6.80
N ASP A 238 -6.76 32.26 -6.87
CA ASP A 238 -7.30 31.53 -5.73
C ASP A 238 -6.44 30.32 -5.31
N LEU A 239 -5.36 30.00 -6.03
CA LEU A 239 -4.57 28.79 -5.81
C LEU A 239 -3.11 29.10 -5.47
N SER A 240 -2.57 28.37 -4.49
CA SER A 240 -1.12 28.41 -4.19
C SER A 240 -0.31 27.68 -5.25
N GLU A 241 0.99 27.99 -5.33
CA GLU A 241 1.96 27.29 -6.18
C GLU A 241 1.91 25.76 -5.97
N LYS A 242 1.72 25.30 -4.73
CA LYS A 242 1.67 23.87 -4.42
C LYS A 242 0.50 23.17 -5.10
N VAL A 243 -0.70 23.78 -5.05
CA VAL A 243 -1.91 23.20 -5.67
C VAL A 243 -1.77 23.18 -7.19
N VAL A 244 -1.27 24.27 -7.79
CA VAL A 244 -1.08 24.34 -9.24
C VAL A 244 -0.01 23.36 -9.72
N ASN A 245 1.08 23.17 -8.97
CA ASN A 245 2.08 22.16 -9.30
C ASN A 245 1.51 20.73 -9.21
N ALA A 246 0.64 20.43 -8.24
CA ALA A 246 -0.01 19.13 -8.16
C ALA A 246 -0.97 18.89 -9.33
N LEU A 247 -1.76 19.91 -9.69
CA LEU A 247 -2.65 19.91 -10.86
C LEU A 247 -1.85 19.63 -12.14
N LEU A 248 -0.78 20.37 -12.37
CA LEU A 248 0.06 20.20 -13.56
C LEU A 248 0.71 18.82 -13.55
N SER A 249 1.31 18.39 -12.44
CA SER A 249 1.94 17.07 -12.33
C SER A 249 1.00 15.94 -12.76
N TYR A 250 -0.28 16.01 -12.35
CA TYR A 250 -1.32 15.09 -12.81
C TYR A 250 -1.51 15.13 -14.33
N MET A 251 -1.64 16.32 -14.93
CA MET A 251 -1.81 16.49 -16.39
C MET A 251 -0.63 15.99 -17.23
N TYR A 252 0.59 16.00 -16.66
CA TYR A 252 1.77 15.39 -17.28
C TYR A 252 1.91 13.89 -16.98
N GLY A 253 0.88 13.27 -16.38
CA GLY A 253 0.83 11.84 -16.14
C GLY A 253 1.68 11.38 -14.96
N GLN A 254 2.00 12.27 -14.01
CA GLN A 254 2.64 11.87 -12.75
C GLN A 254 1.60 11.37 -11.76
N GLU A 255 1.99 10.37 -10.97
CA GLU A 255 1.19 9.90 -9.85
C GLU A 255 1.23 10.93 -8.71
N ILE A 256 0.05 11.41 -8.31
CA ILE A 256 -0.10 12.33 -7.17
C ILE A 256 -0.61 11.55 -5.95
N LYS A 257 0.05 11.72 -4.81
CA LYS A 257 -0.30 11.02 -3.55
C LYS A 257 -1.45 11.74 -2.84
N ILE A 258 -2.65 11.74 -3.43
CA ILE A 258 -3.84 12.49 -2.94
C ILE A 258 -4.15 12.15 -1.47
N PHE A 259 -4.04 10.88 -1.08
CA PHE A 259 -4.33 10.44 0.28
C PHE A 259 -3.43 11.11 1.34
N GLN A 260 -2.21 11.47 0.96
CA GLN A 260 -1.21 12.10 1.82
C GLN A 260 -1.26 13.63 1.78
N MET A 261 -2.13 14.22 0.94
CA MET A 261 -2.29 15.67 0.87
C MET A 261 -3.09 16.20 2.07
N GLU A 262 -2.70 17.39 2.51
CA GLU A 262 -3.46 18.20 3.45
C GLU A 262 -4.87 18.48 2.92
N TYR A 263 -5.85 18.59 3.82
CA TYR A 263 -7.26 18.77 3.43
C TYR A 263 -7.46 19.96 2.51
N ASP A 264 -6.96 21.14 2.89
CA ASP A 264 -7.15 22.38 2.11
C ASP A 264 -6.58 22.25 0.70
N MET A 265 -5.41 21.63 0.56
CA MET A 265 -4.77 21.38 -0.73
C MET A 265 -5.60 20.44 -1.60
N ALA A 266 -6.08 19.32 -1.04
CA ALA A 266 -6.90 18.37 -1.77
C ALA A 266 -8.27 18.98 -2.15
N PHE A 267 -8.83 19.82 -1.27
CA PHE A 267 -10.11 20.48 -1.49
C PHE A 267 -10.02 21.55 -2.58
N ASP A 268 -8.98 22.38 -2.57
CA ASP A 268 -8.71 23.33 -3.65
C ASP A 268 -8.44 22.62 -4.97
N LEU A 269 -7.74 21.47 -4.94
CA LEU A 269 -7.53 20.66 -6.15
C LEU A 269 -8.85 20.09 -6.67
N LEU A 270 -9.79 19.67 -5.81
CA LEU A 270 -11.12 19.19 -6.21
C LEU A 270 -11.95 20.30 -6.85
N ARG A 271 -11.98 21.48 -6.22
CA ARG A 271 -12.65 22.67 -6.78
C ARG A 271 -12.08 23.04 -8.15
N THR A 272 -10.76 22.97 -8.28
CA THR A 272 -10.04 23.25 -9.52
C THR A 272 -10.33 22.20 -10.60
N ALA A 273 -10.34 20.92 -10.23
CA ALA A 273 -10.67 19.83 -11.13
C ALA A 273 -12.08 20.00 -11.71
N HIS A 274 -13.06 20.32 -10.87
CA HIS A 274 -14.41 20.64 -11.32
C HIS A 274 -14.45 21.89 -12.20
N LYS A 275 -13.83 23.00 -11.77
CA LYS A 275 -13.79 24.29 -12.51
C LYS A 275 -13.24 24.15 -13.93
N TYR A 276 -12.22 23.32 -14.11
CA TYR A 276 -11.59 23.09 -15.41
C TYR A 276 -12.04 21.79 -16.09
N ASN A 277 -13.13 21.17 -15.63
CA ASN A 277 -13.68 19.94 -16.21
C ASN A 277 -12.64 18.80 -16.37
N LEU A 278 -11.83 18.58 -15.34
CA LEU A 278 -10.84 17.51 -15.26
C LEU A 278 -11.48 16.27 -14.64
N VAL A 279 -12.34 15.60 -15.39
CA VAL A 279 -13.20 14.51 -14.90
C VAL A 279 -12.38 13.44 -14.18
N SER A 280 -11.34 12.88 -14.79
CA SER A 280 -10.54 11.81 -14.15
C SER A 280 -9.98 12.24 -12.79
N LEU A 281 -9.42 13.45 -12.69
CA LEU A 281 -8.86 13.97 -11.44
C LEU A 281 -9.95 14.21 -10.38
N GLN A 282 -11.10 14.74 -10.80
CA GLN A 282 -12.23 14.95 -9.93
C GLN A 282 -12.69 13.63 -9.30
N TRP A 283 -12.82 12.56 -10.09
CA TRP A 283 -13.21 11.24 -9.59
C TRP A 283 -12.18 10.64 -8.63
N ASP A 284 -10.89 10.75 -8.94
CA ASP A 284 -9.80 10.29 -8.06
C ASP A 284 -9.84 11.00 -6.70
N LEU A 285 -10.11 12.31 -6.71
CA LEU A 285 -10.27 13.12 -5.50
C LEU A 285 -11.52 12.71 -4.72
N VAL A 286 -12.67 12.61 -5.39
CA VAL A 286 -13.94 12.19 -4.79
C VAL A 286 -13.80 10.85 -4.06
N ASP A 287 -13.23 9.85 -4.74
CA ASP A 287 -12.99 8.54 -4.16
C ASP A 287 -12.08 8.62 -2.92
N THR A 288 -11.03 9.45 -2.97
CA THR A 288 -10.14 9.68 -1.84
C THR A 288 -10.87 10.33 -0.66
N PHE A 289 -11.69 11.35 -0.90
CA PHE A 289 -12.51 11.99 0.12
C PHE A 289 -13.55 11.01 0.70
N LEU A 290 -14.14 10.13 -0.10
CA LEU A 290 -15.09 9.13 0.41
C LEU A 290 -14.41 8.06 1.28
N LYS A 291 -13.17 7.67 0.97
CA LYS A 291 -12.41 6.65 1.71
C LYS A 291 -11.81 7.14 3.03
N LYS A 292 -11.52 8.43 3.19
CA LYS A 292 -10.98 8.98 4.45
C LYS A 292 -11.99 8.80 5.60
N PRO A 293 -11.57 8.41 6.81
CA PRO A 293 -12.51 8.17 7.90
C PRO A 293 -13.15 9.48 8.39
N ASP A 294 -14.43 9.42 8.78
CA ASP A 294 -15.23 10.60 9.16
C ASP A 294 -14.59 11.46 10.27
N ASN A 295 -13.88 10.82 11.20
CA ASN A 295 -13.20 11.50 12.31
C ASN A 295 -11.91 12.25 11.91
N SER A 296 -11.44 12.08 10.66
CA SER A 296 -10.26 12.79 10.15
C SER A 296 -10.59 14.20 9.65
N TYR A 297 -11.87 14.55 9.57
CA TYR A 297 -12.32 15.85 9.09
C TYR A 297 -12.55 16.83 10.23
N GLU A 298 -11.98 18.03 10.11
CA GLU A 298 -12.33 19.16 10.95
C GLU A 298 -13.70 19.74 10.57
N MET A 299 -14.41 20.37 11.50
CA MET A 299 -15.75 20.92 11.24
C MET A 299 -15.76 21.94 10.08
N ASN A 300 -14.75 22.82 10.02
CA ASN A 300 -14.63 23.80 8.94
C ASN A 300 -14.44 23.13 7.57
N ALA A 301 -13.68 22.04 7.53
CA ALA A 301 -13.49 21.22 6.35
C ALA A 301 -14.83 20.62 5.88
N VAL A 302 -15.59 20.00 6.79
CA VAL A 302 -16.90 19.41 6.46
C VAL A 302 -17.88 20.47 5.94
N LEU A 303 -17.92 21.66 6.56
CA LEU A 303 -18.76 22.76 6.08
C LEU A 303 -18.34 23.24 4.69
N GLY A 304 -17.04 23.41 4.45
CA GLY A 304 -16.52 23.77 3.13
C GLY A 304 -16.91 22.76 2.06
N LEU A 305 -16.78 21.46 2.37
CA LEU A 305 -17.17 20.37 1.48
C LEU A 305 -18.67 20.40 1.18
N TYR A 306 -19.51 20.56 2.21
CA TYR A 306 -20.96 20.67 2.05
C TYR A 306 -21.35 21.86 1.17
N TYR A 307 -20.86 23.07 1.47
CA TYR A 307 -21.21 24.27 0.70
C TYR A 307 -20.79 24.17 -0.77
N PHE A 308 -19.69 23.49 -1.06
CA PHE A 308 -19.25 23.26 -2.43
C PHE A 308 -20.12 22.23 -3.15
N THR A 309 -20.45 21.12 -2.48
CA THR A 309 -21.10 19.95 -3.13
C THR A 309 -22.62 20.02 -3.17
N VAL A 310 -23.27 20.85 -2.34
CA VAL A 310 -24.75 20.90 -2.21
C VAL A 310 -25.49 21.24 -3.50
N ASN A 311 -24.85 21.92 -4.45
CA ASN A 311 -25.45 22.32 -5.73
C ASN A 311 -24.78 21.64 -6.94
N ILE A 312 -24.06 20.53 -6.72
CA ILE A 312 -23.34 19.81 -7.78
C ILE A 312 -23.81 18.34 -7.74
N GLU A 313 -24.70 17.97 -8.66
CA GLU A 313 -25.32 16.64 -8.72
C GLU A 313 -24.27 15.52 -8.83
N GLU A 314 -23.18 15.75 -9.58
CA GLU A 314 -22.10 14.78 -9.72
C GLU A 314 -21.34 14.51 -8.41
N LEU A 315 -21.50 15.36 -7.41
CA LEU A 315 -20.82 15.28 -6.11
C LEU A 315 -21.78 14.94 -4.95
N ASP A 316 -22.99 14.45 -5.22
CA ASP A 316 -23.99 14.10 -4.21
C ASP A 316 -23.46 13.13 -3.15
N ALA A 317 -22.64 12.15 -3.54
CA ALA A 317 -22.05 11.21 -2.59
C ALA A 317 -21.16 11.89 -1.53
N LEU A 318 -20.43 12.95 -1.93
CA LEU A 318 -19.64 13.76 -0.99
C LEU A 318 -20.53 14.65 -0.15
N CYS A 319 -21.59 15.21 -0.74
CA CYS A 319 -22.59 16.00 -0.01
C CYS A 319 -23.23 15.18 1.09
N ASP A 320 -23.71 13.97 0.78
CA ASP A 320 -24.29 13.02 1.73
C ASP A 320 -23.33 12.68 2.85
N LYS A 321 -22.06 12.43 2.52
CA LYS A 321 -21.02 12.19 3.51
C LYS A 321 -20.85 13.39 4.44
N ALA A 322 -20.74 14.60 3.90
CA ALA A 322 -20.60 15.81 4.71
C ALA A 322 -21.82 16.02 5.62
N VAL A 323 -23.04 15.86 5.10
CA VAL A 323 -24.28 15.93 5.89
C VAL A 323 -24.32 14.89 7.00
N ASN A 324 -23.88 13.66 6.73
CA ASN A 324 -23.83 12.59 7.74
C ASN A 324 -22.86 12.90 8.87
N ILE A 325 -21.69 13.49 8.56
CA ILE A 325 -20.74 13.93 9.58
C ILE A 325 -21.34 15.07 10.42
N LEU A 326 -21.96 16.07 9.78
CA LEU A 326 -22.63 17.18 10.48
C LEU A 326 -23.74 16.68 11.41
N LYS A 327 -24.60 15.77 10.94
CA LYS A 327 -25.71 15.22 11.75
C LYS A 327 -25.23 14.48 12.99
N ARG A 328 -24.13 13.71 12.89
CA ARG A 328 -23.60 12.92 14.02
C ARG A 328 -23.00 13.81 15.11
N GLN A 329 -22.46 14.96 14.76
CA GLN A 329 -21.87 15.89 15.74
C GLN A 329 -22.92 16.78 16.43
N VAL A 330 -24.12 16.92 15.84
CA VAL A 330 -25.24 17.66 16.44
C VAL A 330 -26.04 16.81 17.43
N GLN A 331 -25.91 15.47 17.40
CA GLN A 331 -26.53 14.61 18.41
C GLN A 331 -25.74 14.71 19.72
N PRO A 332 -26.34 15.18 20.83
CA PRO A 332 -25.64 15.30 22.10
C PRO A 332 -25.15 13.92 22.53
N GLN A 333 -23.88 13.84 22.94
CA GLN A 333 -23.36 12.71 23.71
C GLN A 333 -24.33 12.47 24.86
N THR A 334 -25.12 11.41 24.77
CA THR A 334 -25.91 10.94 25.90
C THR A 334 -24.89 10.43 26.91
N ILE A 335 -24.60 11.27 27.89
CA ILE A 335 -23.78 10.92 29.05
C ILE A 335 -24.51 9.75 29.71
N MET A 336 -23.91 8.56 29.65
CA MET A 336 -24.24 7.42 30.51
C MET A 336 -23.20 7.33 31.62
#